data_AF-A0A9E4MFP3-F1
#
_entry.id   AF-A0A9E4MFP3-F1
#
_cell.length_a   1.000
_cell.length_b   1.000
_cell.length_c   1.000
_cell.angle_alpha   90.00
_cell.angle_beta   90.00
_cell.angle_gamma   90.00
#
_symmetry.space_group_name_H-M   'P 1'
#
loop_
_entity.id
_entity.type
_entity.pdbx_description
1 polymer ?
#
loop_
_entity_poly.entity_id
_entity_poly.type
_entity_poly.pdbx_seq_one_letter_code
_entity_poly.pdbx_strand_id
1 'polypeptide(L)'
;HELYGPLVSTANLIGFSLYPVDLPGHARNFAGDASMGFDPAVRPDGASSAPGALEREDTIHSTLYWLARSTGGMPLINARRDAALARVVADTRSYYWLGFEPDRREDNRFHEIVVRLAGRADLDARTREGYLDMSRDHELDMTAKAALLFGDPPEALPLEVHFSEPVHAGRRKISVPVEVAIPLDEIQLLPVAGEWLSVVEVRVTAMDEGGNRSEVSFEKVPIAGIYYQTDLELRRREHAYVITVHDPLTGTNLTSTGTIGPK
;
A
#
# COMPACT_ATOMS: atom_id res chain seq x y z
N HIS A 1 -5.92 -9.39 10.49
CA HIS A 1 -6.41 -8.00 10.39
C HIS A 1 -5.29 -7.02 10.03
N GLU A 2 -4.12 -7.09 10.67
CA GLU A 2 -2.98 -6.17 10.44
C GLU A 2 -2.51 -6.06 8.98
N LEU A 3 -2.54 -7.17 8.23
CA LEU A 3 -2.07 -7.19 6.83
C LEU A 3 -2.89 -6.29 5.88
N TYR A 4 -4.20 -6.17 6.10
CA TYR A 4 -5.11 -5.47 5.17
C TYR A 4 -5.50 -4.06 5.66
N GLY A 5 -5.01 -3.64 6.82
CA GLY A 5 -5.21 -2.28 7.37
C GLY A 5 -4.90 -1.18 6.35
N PRO A 6 -3.69 -1.17 5.75
CA PRO A 6 -3.33 -0.16 4.75
C PRO A 6 -4.28 -0.11 3.56
N LEU A 7 -4.75 -1.27 3.07
CA LEU A 7 -5.70 -1.33 1.94
C LEU A 7 -7.02 -0.63 2.27
N VAL A 8 -7.56 -0.88 3.47
CA VAL A 8 -8.80 -0.24 3.94
C VAL A 8 -8.60 1.26 4.13
N SER A 9 -7.51 1.66 4.78
CA SER A 9 -7.18 3.07 5.00
C SER A 9 -7.06 3.83 3.68
N THR A 10 -6.33 3.27 2.71
CA THR A 10 -6.21 3.85 1.37
C THR A 10 -7.58 3.93 0.70
N ALA A 11 -8.34 2.82 0.63
CA ALA A 11 -9.65 2.81 0.00
C ALA A 11 -10.59 3.89 0.58
N ASN A 12 -10.57 4.09 1.91
CA ASN A 12 -11.37 5.12 2.55
C ASN A 12 -10.89 6.54 2.22
N LEU A 13 -9.56 6.76 2.16
CA LEU A 13 -8.96 8.04 1.78
C LEU A 13 -9.35 8.47 0.36
N ILE A 14 -9.26 7.55 -0.60
CA ILE A 14 -9.57 7.83 -2.02
C ILE A 14 -11.07 7.66 -2.36
N GLY A 15 -11.92 7.33 -1.37
CA GLY A 15 -13.36 7.24 -1.57
C GLY A 15 -13.84 6.00 -2.33
N PHE A 16 -13.10 4.89 -2.28
CA PHE A 16 -13.50 3.59 -2.83
C PHE A 16 -14.22 2.73 -1.78
N SER A 17 -15.07 1.81 -2.24
CA SER A 17 -15.77 0.82 -1.39
C SER A 17 -15.59 -0.56 -1.98
N LEU A 18 -15.28 -1.55 -1.14
CA LEU A 18 -15.01 -2.91 -1.57
C LEU A 18 -16.27 -3.76 -1.51
N TYR A 19 -16.60 -4.43 -2.61
CA TYR A 19 -17.67 -5.43 -2.72
C TYR A 19 -17.06 -6.79 -3.04
N PRO A 20 -16.44 -7.47 -2.06
CA PRO A 20 -15.85 -8.77 -2.29
C PRO A 20 -16.92 -9.79 -2.64
N VAL A 21 -16.66 -10.56 -3.69
CA VAL A 21 -17.54 -11.64 -4.16
C VAL A 21 -16.80 -12.96 -3.98
N ASP A 22 -17.33 -13.81 -3.11
CA ASP A 22 -16.95 -15.20 -3.03
C ASP A 22 -18.06 -16.04 -3.68
N LEU A 23 -17.65 -16.91 -4.60
CA LEU A 23 -18.55 -17.76 -5.35
C LEU A 23 -18.39 -19.17 -4.81
N PRO A 24 -19.49 -19.89 -4.55
CA PRO A 24 -19.38 -21.22 -3.98
C PRO A 24 -18.53 -22.08 -4.92
N GLY A 25 -17.48 -22.68 -4.36
CA GLY A 25 -16.67 -23.65 -5.06
C GLY A 25 -17.59 -24.74 -5.61
N HIS A 26 -17.41 -25.13 -6.87
CA HIS A 26 -18.02 -26.36 -7.35
C HIS A 26 -17.34 -27.52 -6.61
N ALA A 27 -17.96 -27.98 -5.52
CA ALA A 27 -17.62 -29.25 -4.90
C ALA A 27 -18.02 -30.39 -5.85
N ARG A 28 -17.27 -30.55 -6.94
CA ARG A 28 -17.19 -31.83 -7.63
C ARG A 28 -16.26 -32.67 -6.79
N ASN A 29 -16.83 -33.38 -5.81
CA ASN A 29 -16.14 -34.43 -5.09
C ASN A 29 -15.81 -35.55 -6.08
N PHE A 30 -14.72 -35.41 -6.85
CA PHE A 30 -14.06 -36.56 -7.46
C PHE A 30 -13.18 -37.19 -6.38
N ALA A 31 -13.78 -38.02 -5.53
CA ALA A 31 -13.03 -39.06 -4.84
C ALA A 31 -12.86 -40.21 -5.84
N GLY A 32 -11.92 -40.04 -6.77
CA GLY A 32 -11.57 -41.04 -7.78
C GLY A 32 -10.06 -41.15 -7.86
N ASP A 33 -9.50 -42.16 -7.22
CA ASP A 33 -8.13 -42.60 -7.48
C ASP A 33 -8.06 -43.09 -8.93
N ALA A 34 -7.24 -42.46 -9.78
CA ALA A 34 -7.11 -42.83 -11.19
C ALA A 34 -6.47 -44.24 -11.39
N SER A 35 -5.97 -44.86 -10.32
CA SER A 35 -5.50 -46.24 -10.30
C SER A 35 -6.57 -47.26 -9.90
N MET A 36 -7.70 -46.82 -9.35
CA MET A 36 -8.84 -47.68 -9.04
C MET A 36 -9.89 -47.51 -10.14
N GLY A 37 -10.09 -48.57 -10.92
CA GLY A 37 -11.10 -48.59 -11.98
C GLY A 37 -12.48 -48.19 -11.46
N PHE A 38 -13.29 -47.57 -12.34
CA PHE A 38 -14.68 -47.19 -12.05
C PHE A 38 -15.47 -48.40 -11.53
N ASP A 39 -15.63 -48.50 -10.21
CA ASP A 39 -16.56 -49.43 -9.58
C ASP A 39 -17.88 -48.70 -9.27
N PRO A 40 -18.96 -48.95 -10.03
CA PRO A 40 -20.22 -48.25 -9.87
C PRO A 40 -20.95 -48.56 -8.55
N ALA A 41 -20.42 -49.47 -7.71
CA ALA A 41 -21.00 -49.84 -6.43
C ALA A 41 -20.49 -49.01 -5.23
N VAL A 42 -19.45 -48.18 -5.39
CA VAL A 42 -18.92 -47.35 -4.30
C VAL A 42 -19.76 -46.08 -4.15
N ARG A 43 -20.56 -46.00 -3.08
CA ARG A 43 -21.19 -44.72 -2.67
C ARG A 43 -20.08 -43.78 -2.20
N PRO A 44 -20.02 -42.53 -2.69
CA PRO A 44 -19.07 -41.56 -2.18
C PRO A 44 -19.44 -41.24 -0.73
N ASP A 45 -18.53 -41.54 0.21
CA ASP A 45 -18.62 -41.05 1.58
C ASP A 45 -18.48 -39.53 1.57
N GLY A 46 -19.56 -38.84 1.95
CA GLY A 46 -19.73 -37.39 1.83
C GLY A 46 -18.99 -36.55 2.87
N ALA A 47 -17.76 -36.92 3.26
CA ALA A 47 -17.07 -36.24 4.37
C ALA A 47 -15.54 -36.18 4.26
N SER A 48 -14.98 -36.03 3.06
CA SER A 48 -13.55 -35.72 2.92
C SER A 48 -13.28 -34.23 2.74
N SER A 49 -13.73 -33.40 3.69
CA SER A 49 -13.11 -32.08 3.88
C SER A 49 -11.72 -32.32 4.46
N ALA A 50 -10.66 -31.95 3.72
CA ALA A 50 -9.31 -32.02 4.25
C ALA A 50 -9.23 -31.28 5.61
N PRO A 51 -8.52 -31.81 6.62
CA PRO A 51 -8.32 -31.10 7.88
C PRO A 51 -7.82 -29.67 7.62
N GLY A 52 -8.52 -28.66 8.15
CA GLY A 52 -8.20 -27.24 7.95
C GLY A 52 -8.82 -26.57 6.72
N ALA A 53 -9.60 -27.27 5.89
CA ALA A 53 -10.31 -26.64 4.75
C ALA A 53 -11.41 -25.68 5.22
N LEU A 54 -12.21 -26.09 6.22
CA LEU A 54 -13.27 -25.27 6.81
C LEU A 54 -12.69 -24.04 7.53
N GLU A 55 -11.62 -24.22 8.31
CA GLU A 55 -10.94 -23.13 9.03
C GLU A 55 -10.38 -22.07 8.08
N ARG A 56 -9.84 -22.51 6.92
CA ARG A 56 -9.37 -21.60 5.88
C ARG A 56 -10.52 -20.82 5.23
N GLU A 57 -11.63 -21.48 4.96
CA GLU A 57 -12.83 -20.85 4.38
C GLU A 57 -13.40 -19.78 5.32
N ASP A 58 -13.55 -20.09 6.62
CA ASP A 58 -14.00 -19.15 7.65
C ASP A 58 -13.05 -17.94 7.75
N THR A 59 -11.74 -18.17 7.64
CA THR A 59 -10.72 -17.09 7.65
C THR A 59 -10.84 -16.18 6.43
N ILE A 60 -11.10 -16.75 5.24
CA ILE A 60 -11.33 -15.97 4.02
C ILE A 60 -12.61 -15.15 4.17
N HIS A 61 -13.72 -15.78 4.56
CA HIS A 61 -15.01 -15.11 4.70
C HIS A 61 -14.93 -13.95 5.69
N SER A 62 -14.36 -14.18 6.88
CA SER A 62 -14.17 -13.12 7.88
C SER A 62 -13.34 -11.95 7.36
N THR A 63 -12.30 -12.23 6.56
CA THR A 63 -11.49 -11.19 5.90
C THR A 63 -12.32 -10.38 4.88
N LEU A 64 -13.10 -11.06 4.04
CA LEU A 64 -13.97 -10.40 3.06
C LEU A 64 -15.07 -9.58 3.74
N TYR A 65 -15.66 -10.09 4.83
CA TYR A 65 -16.60 -9.33 5.66
C TYR A 65 -15.96 -8.06 6.19
N TRP A 66 -14.77 -8.17 6.76
CA TRP A 66 -14.04 -7.04 7.32
C TRP A 66 -13.72 -5.98 6.25
N LEU A 67 -13.16 -6.39 5.11
CA LEU A 67 -12.85 -5.47 4.00
C LEU A 67 -14.07 -4.70 3.50
N ALA A 68 -15.18 -5.40 3.30
CA ALA A 68 -16.42 -4.79 2.83
C ALA A 68 -16.97 -3.78 3.83
N ARG A 69 -17.12 -4.19 5.09
CA ARG A 69 -17.70 -3.32 6.14
C ARG A 69 -16.81 -2.12 6.44
N SER A 70 -15.51 -2.32 6.52
CA SER A 70 -14.56 -1.23 6.81
C SER A 70 -14.57 -0.12 5.76
N THR A 71 -14.97 -0.44 4.53
CA THR A 71 -15.02 0.48 3.39
C THR A 71 -16.44 0.89 2.98
N GLY A 72 -17.46 0.55 3.79
CA GLY A 72 -18.87 0.87 3.53
C GLY A 72 -19.54 0.06 2.42
N GLY A 73 -18.86 -0.96 1.89
CA GLY A 73 -19.39 -1.90 0.92
C GLY A 73 -20.16 -3.06 1.56
N MET A 74 -20.50 -4.06 0.74
CA MET A 74 -21.23 -5.24 1.17
C MET A 74 -20.52 -6.52 0.69
N PRO A 75 -20.28 -7.49 1.59
CA PRO A 75 -19.69 -8.77 1.21
C PRO A 75 -20.75 -9.66 0.57
N LEU A 76 -20.38 -10.32 -0.52
CA LEU A 76 -21.23 -11.24 -1.28
C LEU A 76 -20.62 -12.63 -1.18
N ILE A 77 -20.79 -13.27 -0.02
CA ILE A 77 -20.20 -14.57 0.30
C ILE A 77 -21.07 -15.71 -0.20
N ASN A 78 -20.45 -16.74 -0.80
CA ASN A 78 -21.15 -17.87 -1.42
C ASN A 78 -22.29 -17.40 -2.36
N ALA A 79 -22.08 -16.27 -3.03
CA ALA A 79 -23.07 -15.65 -3.89
C ALA A 79 -23.17 -16.39 -5.23
N ARG A 80 -24.37 -16.41 -5.81
CA ARG A 80 -24.52 -16.86 -7.20
C ARG A 80 -23.93 -15.81 -8.15
N ARG A 81 -23.14 -16.25 -9.13
CA ARG A 81 -22.46 -15.38 -10.12
C ARG A 81 -23.41 -14.39 -10.79
N ASP A 82 -24.60 -14.85 -11.17
CA ASP A 82 -25.64 -14.09 -11.86
C ASP A 82 -26.33 -13.05 -10.95
N ALA A 83 -26.34 -13.27 -9.64
CA ALA A 83 -26.99 -12.38 -8.68
C ALA A 83 -26.03 -11.36 -8.05
N ALA A 84 -24.74 -11.69 -7.92
CA ALA A 84 -23.75 -10.85 -7.23
C ALA A 84 -23.66 -9.44 -7.84
N LEU A 85 -23.46 -9.35 -9.15
CA LEU A 85 -23.34 -8.06 -9.84
C LEU A 85 -24.65 -7.24 -9.76
N ALA A 86 -25.80 -7.89 -9.95
CA ALA A 86 -27.10 -7.23 -9.84
C ALA A 86 -27.32 -6.66 -8.43
N ARG A 87 -26.84 -7.35 -7.39
CA ARG A 87 -26.89 -6.89 -6.01
C ARG A 87 -25.99 -5.67 -5.77
N VAL A 88 -24.75 -5.68 -6.27
CA VAL A 88 -23.86 -4.51 -6.20
C VAL A 88 -24.49 -3.32 -6.91
N VAL A 89 -25.01 -3.51 -8.12
CA VAL A 89 -25.68 -2.46 -8.89
C VAL A 89 -26.90 -1.91 -8.15
N ALA A 90 -27.71 -2.76 -7.51
CA ALA A 90 -28.87 -2.30 -6.74
C ALA A 90 -28.46 -1.45 -5.53
N ASP A 91 -27.38 -1.85 -4.87
CA ASP A 91 -26.86 -1.22 -3.66
C ASP A 91 -26.16 0.12 -3.93
N THR A 92 -25.49 0.27 -5.09
CA THR A 92 -24.83 1.52 -5.49
C THR A 92 -25.73 2.54 -6.19
N ARG A 93 -27.00 2.20 -6.47
CA ARG A 93 -27.95 3.09 -7.18
C ARG A 93 -28.42 4.29 -6.38
N SER A 94 -28.43 4.21 -5.05
CA SER A 94 -28.95 5.27 -4.20
C SER A 94 -28.08 5.38 -2.96
N TYR A 95 -27.36 6.49 -2.86
CA TYR A 95 -26.50 6.79 -1.73
C TYR A 95 -26.54 8.28 -1.43
N TYR A 96 -26.18 8.63 -0.20
CA TYR A 96 -25.94 10.00 0.21
C TYR A 96 -24.44 10.24 0.31
N TRP A 97 -23.98 11.40 -0.14
CA TRP A 97 -22.64 11.87 0.15
C TRP A 97 -22.70 12.88 1.30
N LEU A 98 -22.10 12.52 2.42
CA LEU A 98 -21.89 13.40 3.56
C LEU A 98 -20.41 13.79 3.59
N GLY A 99 -20.13 15.09 3.49
CA GLY A 99 -18.81 15.66 3.67
C GLY A 99 -18.68 16.26 5.07
N PHE A 100 -17.51 16.07 5.69
CA PHE A 100 -17.12 16.77 6.91
C PHE A 100 -15.62 17.06 6.82
N GLU A 101 -15.19 18.10 7.52
CA GLU A 101 -13.78 18.43 7.67
C GLU A 101 -13.33 18.00 9.06
N PRO A 102 -12.49 16.96 9.20
CA PRO A 102 -11.96 16.58 10.49
C PRO A 102 -10.90 17.57 10.97
N ASP A 103 -10.81 17.74 12.29
CA ASP A 103 -9.65 18.37 12.91
C ASP A 103 -8.43 17.45 12.74
N ARG A 104 -7.57 17.74 11.75
CA ARG A 104 -6.36 16.96 11.46
C ARG A 104 -5.33 17.11 12.58
N ARG A 105 -4.91 15.97 13.13
CA ARG A 105 -3.85 15.83 14.14
C ARG A 105 -2.55 15.29 13.54
N GLU A 106 -2.62 14.70 12.36
CA GLU A 106 -1.49 14.09 11.65
C GLU A 106 -0.79 13.02 12.50
N ASP A 107 -1.59 12.26 13.27
CA ASP A 107 -1.07 11.36 14.30
C ASP A 107 -0.79 9.94 13.81
N ASN A 108 -0.96 9.69 12.51
CA ASN A 108 -0.81 8.37 11.88
C ASN A 108 -1.70 7.29 12.50
N ARG A 109 -2.84 7.68 13.09
CA ARG A 109 -3.80 6.75 13.69
C ARG A 109 -5.11 6.73 12.92
N PHE A 110 -5.80 5.61 13.05
CA PHE A 110 -7.14 5.44 12.50
C PHE A 110 -8.15 6.17 13.39
N HIS A 111 -9.01 6.97 12.78
CA HIS A 111 -10.09 7.71 13.42
C HIS A 111 -11.43 7.19 12.93
N GLU A 112 -12.25 6.71 13.88
CA GLU A 112 -13.55 6.14 13.60
C GLU A 112 -14.56 7.20 13.15
N ILE A 113 -15.39 6.88 12.16
CA ILE A 113 -16.54 7.66 11.74
C ILE A 113 -17.81 6.92 12.18
N VAL A 114 -18.65 7.60 12.96
CA VAL A 114 -19.96 7.08 13.39
C VAL A 114 -21.07 8.00 12.90
N VAL A 115 -21.95 7.47 12.04
CA VAL A 115 -23.16 8.17 11.59
C VAL A 115 -24.37 7.64 12.33
N ARG A 116 -25.17 8.55 12.90
CA ARG A 116 -26.39 8.22 13.65
C ARG A 116 -27.61 8.85 12.97
N LEU A 117 -28.66 8.05 12.78
CA LEU A 117 -29.92 8.51 12.18
C LEU A 117 -30.85 9.05 13.26
N ALA A 118 -31.09 10.36 13.25
CA ALA A 118 -31.98 11.01 14.20
C ALA A 118 -33.44 10.58 13.96
N GLY A 119 -34.09 10.03 14.99
CA GLY A 119 -35.51 9.67 14.94
C GLY A 119 -35.87 8.45 14.08
N ARG A 120 -34.88 7.69 13.58
CA ARG A 120 -35.07 6.49 12.74
C ARG A 120 -34.30 5.30 13.30
N ALA A 121 -34.80 4.74 14.41
CA ALA A 121 -34.23 3.55 15.03
C ALA A 121 -34.51 2.25 14.25
N ASP A 122 -35.37 2.31 13.23
CA ASP A 122 -35.72 1.21 12.33
C ASP A 122 -34.73 1.04 11.16
N LEU A 123 -33.75 1.94 11.04
CA LEU A 123 -32.80 1.96 9.93
C LEU A 123 -31.36 1.91 10.42
N ASP A 124 -30.51 1.23 9.66
CA ASP A 124 -29.06 1.21 9.86
C ASP A 124 -28.37 2.06 8.78
N ALA A 125 -27.39 2.86 9.19
CA ALA A 125 -26.51 3.59 8.28
C ALA A 125 -25.26 2.76 7.99
N ARG A 126 -25.03 2.39 6.73
CA ARG A 126 -23.78 1.77 6.30
C ARG A 126 -22.83 2.84 5.79
N THR A 127 -21.68 2.96 6.45
CA THR A 127 -20.66 3.96 6.14
C THR A 127 -19.28 3.33 6.10
N ARG A 128 -18.29 4.11 5.66
CA ARG A 128 -16.88 3.79 5.92
C ARG A 128 -16.65 3.84 7.43
N GLU A 129 -15.83 2.93 7.94
CA GLU A 129 -15.55 2.85 9.39
C GLU A 129 -14.71 4.02 9.90
N GLY A 130 -13.95 4.68 9.01
CA GLY A 130 -13.04 5.74 9.43
C GLY A 130 -12.00 6.09 8.39
N TYR A 131 -11.01 6.87 8.80
CA TYR A 131 -9.89 7.31 7.99
C TYR A 131 -8.59 7.25 8.78
N LEU A 132 -7.47 7.11 8.08
CA LEU A 132 -6.15 7.24 8.68
C LEU A 132 -5.72 8.71 8.60
N ASP A 133 -5.46 9.34 9.73
CA ASP A 133 -4.96 10.72 9.78
C ASP A 133 -3.44 10.73 9.56
N MET A 134 -3.04 10.61 8.29
CA MET A 134 -1.65 10.48 7.89
C MET A 134 -0.88 11.80 8.05
N SER A 135 0.28 11.72 8.67
CA SER A 135 1.27 12.78 8.62
C SER A 135 1.89 12.87 7.24
N ARG A 136 2.39 14.05 6.90
CA ARG A 136 3.08 14.28 5.63
C ARG A 136 4.26 13.31 5.44
N ASP A 137 5.03 13.08 6.51
CA ASP A 137 6.14 12.12 6.50
C ASP A 137 5.68 10.70 6.14
N HIS A 138 4.55 10.25 6.70
CA HIS A 138 4.02 8.92 6.43
C HIS A 138 3.51 8.78 4.99
N GLU A 139 2.90 9.84 4.44
CA GLU A 139 2.50 9.88 3.03
C GLU A 139 3.72 9.71 2.12
N LEU A 140 4.82 10.45 2.39
CA LEU A 140 6.04 10.39 1.59
C LEU A 140 6.72 9.02 1.67
N ASP A 141 6.75 8.40 2.86
CA ASP A 141 7.27 7.05 3.05
C ASP A 141 6.45 6.00 2.27
N MET A 142 5.12 6.14 2.28
CA MET A 142 4.22 5.26 1.53
C MET A 142 4.39 5.44 0.03
N THR A 143 4.57 6.67 -0.45
CA THR A 143 4.84 6.97 -1.86
C THR A 143 6.18 6.37 -2.30
N ALA A 144 7.25 6.52 -1.52
CA ALA A 144 8.55 5.91 -1.83
C ALA A 144 8.46 4.38 -1.89
N LYS A 145 7.74 3.76 -0.94
CA LYS A 145 7.50 2.30 -0.96
C LYS A 145 6.63 1.86 -2.13
N ALA A 146 5.64 2.65 -2.52
CA ALA A 146 4.79 2.36 -3.68
C ALA A 146 5.61 2.44 -4.97
N ALA A 147 6.47 3.45 -5.12
CA ALA A 147 7.36 3.59 -6.26
C ALA A 147 8.28 2.37 -6.43
N LEU A 148 8.77 1.83 -5.31
CA LEU A 148 9.62 0.64 -5.30
C LEU A 148 8.90 -0.62 -5.82
N LEU A 149 7.57 -0.67 -5.70
CA LEU A 149 6.75 -1.84 -6.05
C LEU A 149 6.06 -1.72 -7.40
N PHE A 150 5.66 -0.51 -7.76
CA PHE A 150 4.76 -0.26 -8.90
C PHE A 150 5.36 0.73 -9.91
N GLY A 151 6.55 1.27 -9.64
CA GLY A 151 7.16 2.34 -10.43
C GLY A 151 6.68 3.73 -10.02
N ASP A 152 7.29 4.75 -10.61
CA ASP A 152 7.08 6.14 -10.22
C ASP A 152 5.63 6.61 -10.41
N PRO A 153 5.10 7.41 -9.47
CA PRO A 153 3.77 7.97 -9.64
C PRO A 153 3.77 8.95 -10.82
N PRO A 154 2.63 9.15 -11.51
CA PRO A 154 2.56 10.01 -12.69
C PRO A 154 2.97 11.46 -12.45
N GLU A 155 2.85 11.95 -11.22
CA GLU A 155 3.23 13.31 -10.81
C GLU A 155 4.69 13.44 -10.35
N ALA A 156 5.45 12.35 -10.26
CA ALA A 156 6.86 12.42 -9.87
C ALA A 156 7.69 13.12 -10.94
N LEU A 157 8.44 14.13 -10.52
CA LEU A 157 9.46 14.75 -11.35
C LEU A 157 10.74 13.91 -11.32
N PRO A 158 11.51 13.84 -12.42
CA PRO A 158 12.72 13.05 -12.46
C PRO A 158 13.80 13.63 -11.54
N LEU A 159 14.50 12.76 -10.81
CA LEU A 159 15.69 13.08 -10.03
C LEU A 159 16.92 12.40 -10.63
N GLU A 160 17.95 13.18 -10.89
CA GLU A 160 19.24 12.64 -11.35
C GLU A 160 20.09 12.21 -10.15
N VAL A 161 20.56 10.96 -10.22
CA VAL A 161 21.40 10.35 -9.19
C VAL A 161 22.57 9.64 -9.85
N HIS A 162 23.77 9.87 -9.33
CA HIS A 162 24.99 9.23 -9.78
C HIS A 162 25.56 8.31 -8.70
N PHE A 163 25.80 7.05 -9.08
CA PHE A 163 26.42 6.06 -8.21
C PHE A 163 27.90 5.90 -8.57
N SER A 164 28.76 6.00 -7.57
CA SER A 164 30.19 5.68 -7.70
C SER A 164 30.44 4.19 -7.56
N GLU A 165 31.70 3.77 -7.73
CA GLU A 165 32.09 2.37 -7.57
C GLU A 165 31.83 1.86 -6.14
N PRO A 166 31.10 0.74 -5.95
CA PRO A 166 30.86 0.19 -4.62
C PRO A 166 32.15 -0.21 -3.92
N VAL A 167 32.30 0.24 -2.67
CA VAL A 167 33.44 -0.13 -1.80
C VAL A 167 33.03 -1.18 -0.77
N HIS A 168 34.00 -1.97 -0.31
CA HIS A 168 33.73 -2.99 0.69
C HIS A 168 33.46 -2.35 2.06
N ALA A 169 32.28 -2.62 2.62
CA ALA A 169 31.86 -2.10 3.94
C ALA A 169 31.77 -3.19 5.03
N GLY A 170 32.28 -4.40 4.74
CA GLY A 170 32.31 -5.53 5.67
C GLY A 170 31.65 -6.79 5.13
N ARG A 171 31.52 -7.82 5.99
CA ARG A 171 31.04 -9.15 5.56
C ARG A 171 29.65 -9.07 4.95
N ARG A 172 29.55 -9.38 3.64
CA ARG A 172 28.31 -9.31 2.82
C ARG A 172 27.69 -7.91 2.72
N LYS A 173 28.46 -6.85 2.97
CA LYS A 173 28.01 -5.46 2.80
C LYS A 173 28.89 -4.72 1.79
N ILE A 174 28.29 -3.75 1.12
CA ILE A 174 28.95 -2.76 0.27
C ILE A 174 28.47 -1.37 0.70
N SER A 175 29.34 -0.38 0.58
CA SER A 175 28.94 1.04 0.61
C SER A 175 28.99 1.55 -0.81
N VAL A 176 27.93 2.22 -1.24
CA VAL A 176 27.84 2.83 -2.57
C VAL A 176 27.74 4.34 -2.36
N PRO A 177 28.78 5.11 -2.74
CA PRO A 177 28.69 6.57 -2.70
C PRO A 177 27.70 7.05 -3.76
N VAL A 178 26.82 7.94 -3.35
CA VAL A 178 25.71 8.48 -4.14
C VAL A 178 25.80 9.99 -4.15
N GLU A 179 25.73 10.55 -5.35
CA GLU A 179 25.57 11.98 -5.58
C GLU A 179 24.17 12.24 -6.13
N VAL A 180 23.38 13.01 -5.38
CA VAL A 180 22.03 13.43 -5.76
C VAL A 180 22.13 14.85 -6.33
N ALA A 181 21.74 15.02 -7.59
CA ALA A 181 21.67 16.33 -8.23
C ALA A 181 20.31 16.97 -7.91
N ILE A 182 20.35 18.10 -7.21
CA ILE A 182 19.16 18.82 -6.75
C ILE A 182 18.84 19.94 -7.76
N PRO A 183 17.76 19.81 -8.54
CA PRO A 183 17.36 20.81 -9.51
C PRO A 183 16.81 22.06 -8.81
N LEU A 184 17.61 23.11 -8.71
CA LEU A 184 17.26 24.34 -7.98
C LEU A 184 16.10 25.13 -8.58
N ASP A 185 15.74 24.85 -9.83
CA ASP A 185 14.56 25.41 -10.50
C ASP A 185 13.24 24.77 -10.01
N GLU A 186 13.31 23.56 -9.47
CA GLU A 186 12.16 22.84 -8.90
C GLU A 186 12.04 23.00 -7.37
N ILE A 187 13.05 23.59 -6.72
CA ILE A 187 13.12 23.79 -5.27
C ILE A 187 12.97 25.27 -4.90
N GLN A 188 12.11 25.55 -3.92
CA GLN A 188 11.99 26.91 -3.42
C GLN A 188 13.13 27.27 -2.46
N LEU A 189 13.82 28.38 -2.77
CA LEU A 189 14.86 28.98 -1.94
C LEU A 189 14.30 30.20 -1.19
N LEU A 190 14.64 30.33 0.09
CA LEU A 190 14.27 31.47 0.92
C LEU A 190 15.49 32.35 1.21
N PRO A 191 15.37 33.68 1.13
CA PRO A 191 16.45 34.59 1.49
C PRO A 191 16.52 34.74 3.01
N VAL A 192 17.57 34.20 3.63
CA VAL A 192 17.83 34.27 5.08
C VAL A 192 19.20 34.90 5.31
N ALA A 193 19.23 36.04 6.00
CA ALA A 193 20.47 36.77 6.32
C ALA A 193 21.37 37.11 5.10
N GLY A 194 20.78 37.26 3.91
CA GLY A 194 21.51 37.55 2.67
C GLY A 194 21.98 36.30 1.89
N GLU A 195 21.72 35.10 2.42
CA GLU A 195 21.95 33.82 1.73
C GLU A 195 20.64 33.21 1.25
N TRP A 196 20.68 32.46 0.17
CA TRP A 196 19.54 31.69 -0.32
C TRP A 196 19.65 30.27 0.22
N LEU A 197 18.76 29.91 1.14
CA LEU A 197 18.76 28.62 1.82
C LEU A 197 17.42 27.90 1.60
N SER A 198 17.49 26.59 1.52
CA SER A 198 16.32 25.72 1.61
C SER A 198 16.68 24.45 2.37
N VAL A 199 15.67 23.77 2.89
CA VAL A 199 15.82 22.47 3.53
C VAL A 199 14.93 21.50 2.77
N VAL A 200 15.56 20.56 2.07
CA VAL A 200 14.85 19.49 1.39
C VAL A 200 14.90 18.22 2.22
N GLU A 201 14.02 17.29 1.89
CA GLU A 201 13.88 16.03 2.57
C GLU A 201 14.27 14.89 1.63
N VAL A 202 15.41 14.26 1.90
CA VAL A 202 15.91 13.13 1.12
C VAL A 202 15.42 11.83 1.76
N ARG A 203 14.77 10.97 0.97
CA ARG A 203 14.38 9.63 1.41
C ARG A 203 14.99 8.57 0.52
N VAL A 204 15.36 7.44 1.13
CA VAL A 204 15.95 6.30 0.42
C VAL A 204 15.31 5.01 0.90
N THR A 205 14.92 4.15 -0.04
CA THR A 205 14.51 2.77 0.24
C THR A 205 14.99 1.83 -0.85
N ALA A 206 15.20 0.57 -0.49
CA ALA A 206 15.68 -0.45 -1.41
C ALA A 206 14.99 -1.80 -1.16
N MET A 207 14.90 -2.62 -2.22
CA MET A 207 14.35 -3.98 -2.16
C MET A 207 15.29 -4.94 -2.89
N ASP A 208 15.63 -6.05 -2.24
CA ASP A 208 16.41 -7.11 -2.88
C ASP A 208 15.53 -8.04 -3.76
N GLU A 209 16.17 -8.87 -4.58
CA GLU A 209 15.48 -9.85 -5.45
C GLU A 209 14.56 -10.82 -4.69
N GLY A 210 14.78 -11.02 -3.39
CA GLY A 210 13.94 -11.85 -2.53
C GLY A 210 12.70 -11.12 -2.01
N GLY A 211 12.49 -9.87 -2.40
CA GLY A 211 11.40 -9.02 -1.92
C GLY A 211 11.63 -8.45 -0.52
N ASN A 212 12.84 -8.60 0.06
CA ASN A 212 13.15 -7.99 1.36
C ASN A 212 13.37 -6.50 1.16
N ARG A 213 12.63 -5.68 1.91
CA ARG A 213 12.66 -4.22 1.81
C ARG A 213 13.44 -3.64 2.98
N SER A 214 14.17 -2.56 2.73
CA SER A 214 14.68 -1.71 3.80
C SER A 214 13.54 -0.89 4.42
N GLU A 215 13.72 -0.43 5.66
CA GLU A 215 12.98 0.74 6.13
C GLU A 215 13.34 1.95 5.26
N VAL A 216 12.47 2.96 5.25
CA VAL A 216 12.73 4.22 4.57
C VAL A 216 13.69 5.01 5.45
N SER A 217 14.89 5.27 4.93
CA SER A 217 15.82 6.21 5.57
C SER A 217 15.44 7.62 5.16
N PHE A 218 15.54 8.56 6.09
CA PHE A 218 15.12 9.94 5.91
C PHE A 218 16.14 10.92 6.50
N GLU A 219 16.45 11.99 5.78
CA GLU A 219 17.29 13.09 6.26
C GLU A 219 16.78 14.45 5.77
N LYS A 220 16.81 15.45 6.65
CA LYS A 220 16.61 16.86 6.30
C LYS A 220 17.94 17.47 5.88
N VAL A 221 18.05 17.83 4.62
CA VAL A 221 19.29 18.32 4.02
C VAL A 221 19.16 19.83 3.78
N PRO A 222 19.90 20.68 4.53
CA PRO A 222 20.03 22.08 4.16
C PRO A 222 20.84 22.19 2.87
N ILE A 223 20.27 22.78 1.85
CA ILE A 223 20.93 22.95 0.55
C ILE A 223 21.44 24.37 0.39
N ALA A 224 22.73 24.47 0.08
CA ALA A 224 23.42 25.68 -0.33
C ALA A 224 24.04 25.55 -1.74
N GLY A 225 23.81 24.41 -2.41
CA GLY A 225 24.35 24.06 -3.71
C GLY A 225 23.51 23.01 -4.42
N ILE A 226 23.99 22.55 -5.58
CA ILE A 226 23.23 21.67 -6.49
C ILE A 226 23.46 20.17 -6.28
N TYR A 227 24.41 19.78 -5.42
CA TYR A 227 24.74 18.36 -5.18
C TYR A 227 24.69 18.04 -3.69
N TYR A 228 24.06 16.91 -3.37
CA TYR A 228 24.10 16.28 -2.05
C TYR A 228 24.76 14.90 -2.17
N GLN A 229 25.82 14.67 -1.39
CA GLN A 229 26.57 13.42 -1.39
C GLN A 229 26.28 12.61 -0.13
N THR A 230 26.04 11.31 -0.29
CA THR A 230 25.77 10.38 0.81
C THR A 230 26.24 8.97 0.46
N ASP A 231 26.36 8.10 1.46
CA ASP A 231 26.78 6.71 1.28
C ASP A 231 25.62 5.76 1.59
N LEU A 232 25.32 4.84 0.66
CA LEU A 232 24.32 3.79 0.87
C LEU A 232 24.99 2.48 1.29
N GLU A 233 24.79 2.08 2.54
CA GLU A 233 25.16 0.73 3.00
C GLU A 233 24.12 -0.30 2.59
N LEU A 234 24.50 -1.21 1.69
CA LEU A 234 23.63 -2.25 1.17
C LEU A 234 24.25 -3.64 1.39
N ARG A 235 23.41 -4.68 1.31
CA ARG A 235 23.92 -6.05 1.20
C ARG A 235 24.66 -6.19 -0.13
N ARG A 236 25.66 -7.08 -0.21
CA ARG A 236 26.39 -7.36 -1.47
C ARG A 236 25.53 -8.24 -2.40
N ARG A 237 24.54 -7.65 -3.06
CA ARG A 237 23.60 -8.23 -4.05
C ARG A 237 22.91 -7.09 -4.82
N GLU A 238 22.16 -7.41 -5.87
CA GLU A 238 21.33 -6.41 -6.54
C GLU A 238 20.13 -5.98 -5.68
N HIS A 239 19.79 -4.70 -5.79
CA HIS A 239 18.62 -4.09 -5.17
C HIS A 239 17.95 -3.16 -6.18
N ALA A 240 16.63 -3.18 -6.24
CA ALA A 240 15.88 -2.04 -6.73
C ALA A 240 15.96 -0.92 -5.68
N TYR A 241 16.14 0.33 -6.11
CA TYR A 241 16.18 1.49 -5.22
C TYR A 241 15.12 2.52 -5.62
N VAL A 242 14.72 3.31 -4.62
CA VAL A 242 14.00 4.58 -4.79
C VAL A 242 14.71 5.62 -3.94
N ILE A 243 15.07 6.74 -4.57
CA ILE A 243 15.55 7.94 -3.88
C ILE A 243 14.59 9.06 -4.22
N THR A 244 14.08 9.77 -3.21
CA THR A 244 13.23 10.94 -3.41
C THR A 244 13.81 12.17 -2.74
N VAL A 245 13.54 13.33 -3.35
CA VAL A 245 13.80 14.66 -2.77
C VAL A 245 12.46 15.38 -2.69
N HIS A 246 12.05 15.72 -1.47
CA HIS A 246 10.83 16.48 -1.21
C HIS A 246 11.16 17.92 -0.79
N ASP A 247 10.51 18.89 -1.42
CA ASP A 247 10.51 20.28 -0.96
C ASP A 247 9.27 20.53 -0.07
N PRO A 248 9.45 20.71 1.25
CA PRO A 248 8.32 20.93 2.15
C PRO A 248 7.63 22.29 1.95
N LEU A 249 8.26 23.25 1.25
CA LEU A 249 7.67 24.57 1.03
C LEU A 249 6.65 24.57 -0.11
N THR A 250 6.95 23.85 -1.19
CA THR A 250 6.12 23.80 -2.41
C THR A 250 5.30 22.52 -2.50
N GLY A 251 5.71 21.47 -1.80
CA GLY A 251 5.14 20.14 -1.94
C GLY A 251 5.77 19.30 -3.06
N THR A 252 6.74 19.86 -3.81
CA THR A 252 7.40 19.20 -4.94
C THR A 252 8.06 17.89 -4.51
N ASN A 253 7.94 16.87 -5.37
CA ASN A 253 8.53 15.54 -5.17
C ASN A 253 9.30 15.11 -6.42
N LEU A 254 10.61 14.96 -6.26
CA LEU A 254 11.52 14.45 -7.28
C LEU A 254 11.86 13.00 -6.92
N THR A 255 11.92 12.11 -7.92
CA THR A 255 12.14 10.69 -7.71
C THR A 255 13.14 10.11 -8.70
N SER A 256 14.01 9.24 -8.21
CA SER A 256 14.92 8.41 -9.00
C SER A 256 14.70 6.95 -8.63
N THR A 257 14.51 6.11 -9.65
CA THR A 257 14.36 4.67 -9.49
C THR A 257 15.28 3.90 -10.41
N GLY A 258 15.70 2.72 -9.97
CA GLY A 258 16.56 1.87 -10.76
C GLY A 258 17.08 0.68 -9.98
N THR A 259 18.17 0.11 -10.46
CA THR A 259 18.87 -1.00 -9.79
C THR A 259 20.29 -0.61 -9.42
N ILE A 260 20.75 -1.12 -8.27
CA ILE A 260 22.11 -0.95 -7.78
C ILE A 260 22.60 -2.26 -7.17
N GLY A 261 23.87 -2.60 -7.39
CA GLY A 261 24.44 -3.85 -6.91
C GLY A 261 25.95 -3.89 -7.07
N PRO A 262 26.60 -4.98 -6.60
CA PRO A 262 27.99 -5.21 -6.90
C PRO A 262 28.18 -5.40 -8.41
N LYS A 263 29.13 -4.67 -9.01
CA LYS A 263 29.63 -4.97 -10.35
C LYS A 263 30.31 -6.34 -10.41
#